data_AF-A0A923B2L5-F1
#
_entry.id   AF-A0A923B2L5-F1
#
_cell.length_a   1.000
_cell.length_b   1.000
_cell.length_c   1.000
_cell.angle_alpha   90.00
_cell.angle_beta   90.00
_cell.angle_gamma   90.00
#
_symmetry.space_group_name_H-M   'P 1'
#
loop_
_entity.id
_entity.type
_entity.pdbx_description
1 polymer ?
#
loop_
_entity_poly.entity_id
_entity_poly.type
_entity_poly.pdbx_seq_one_letter_code
_entity_poly.pdbx_strand_id
1 'polypeptide(L)'
;MAKRHHVVITGTGRCGTTFLVELLTHLGLETGFTIDQLGQRKHVIARAGLEFDVRKSNAPYIAKHPRFSDYAAEVLASPDIAIDHVFIPIRDLSAAAESRRQVTRASFAALPLLRKIKRIFTKREFAGGVWTSTSLRVGDQERLLLDQIYRLTLALADAHVPVTLLRYPRLVHDSDYLFEKLAPALGEVDPLRFRETFDRVARPELVHSFSADDQWKQAPMV
;
A
#
# COMPACT_ATOMS: atom_id res chain seq x y z
N MET A 1 -20.11 15.17 18.35
CA MET A 1 -20.31 13.81 17.81
C MET A 1 -19.13 12.95 18.26
N ALA A 2 -19.29 11.62 18.36
CA ALA A 2 -18.14 10.75 18.63
C ALA A 2 -17.15 10.82 17.47
N LYS A 3 -15.84 10.83 17.77
CA LYS A 3 -14.79 10.80 16.73
C LYS A 3 -14.89 9.48 15.94
N ARG A 4 -14.63 9.53 14.65
CA ARG A 4 -14.46 8.33 13.83
C ARG A 4 -13.02 7.84 13.96
N HIS A 5 -12.87 6.56 14.28
CA HIS A 5 -11.56 5.95 14.49
C HIS A 5 -11.13 5.17 13.25
N HIS A 6 -9.84 5.23 12.93
CA HIS A 6 -9.28 4.54 11.78
C HIS A 6 -7.86 4.01 12.03
N VAL A 7 -7.57 2.88 11.42
CA VAL A 7 -6.22 2.38 11.15
C VAL A 7 -5.88 2.70 9.69
N VAL A 8 -4.70 3.27 9.46
CA VAL A 8 -4.27 3.67 8.11
C VAL A 8 -3.15 2.76 7.61
N ILE A 9 -3.33 2.20 6.41
CA ILE A 9 -2.28 1.52 5.65
C ILE A 9 -1.82 2.46 4.54
N THR A 10 -0.58 2.96 4.64
CA THR A 10 -0.05 3.93 3.68
C THR A 10 1.42 3.67 3.36
N GLY A 11 2.05 4.51 2.53
CA GLY A 11 3.44 4.40 2.13
C GLY A 11 3.62 4.77 0.66
N THR A 12 4.82 4.53 0.14
CA THR A 12 5.26 4.96 -1.19
C THR A 12 4.62 4.19 -2.36
N GLY A 13 3.62 3.35 -2.09
CA GLY A 13 2.99 2.44 -3.07
C GLY A 13 3.95 1.35 -3.58
N ARG A 14 3.42 0.30 -4.23
CA ARG A 14 4.21 -0.86 -4.71
C ARG A 14 4.92 -1.68 -3.62
N CYS A 15 4.52 -1.51 -2.37
CA CYS A 15 5.07 -2.19 -1.19
C CYS A 15 4.06 -3.20 -0.57
N GLY A 16 3.16 -3.78 -1.36
CA GLY A 16 2.22 -4.79 -0.86
C GLY A 16 0.99 -4.27 -0.09
N THR A 17 0.69 -2.96 -0.15
CA THR A 17 -0.49 -2.39 0.55
C THR A 17 -1.82 -3.00 0.10
N THR A 18 -1.98 -3.37 -1.18
CA THR A 18 -3.19 -4.08 -1.66
C THR A 18 -3.31 -5.46 -1.04
N PHE A 19 -2.20 -6.21 -0.95
CA PHE A 19 -2.17 -7.52 -0.31
C PHE A 19 -2.59 -7.45 1.17
N LEU A 20 -2.14 -6.43 1.90
CA LEU A 20 -2.58 -6.23 3.29
C LEU A 20 -4.09 -6.03 3.39
N VAL A 21 -4.70 -5.21 2.52
CA VAL A 21 -6.16 -5.04 2.52
C VAL A 21 -6.85 -6.36 2.20
N GLU A 22 -6.41 -7.10 1.18
CA GLU A 22 -6.98 -8.41 0.84
C GLU A 22 -6.93 -9.39 2.01
N LEU A 23 -5.77 -9.51 2.66
CA LEU A 23 -5.57 -10.37 3.82
C LEU A 23 -6.53 -10.00 4.96
N LEU A 24 -6.59 -8.72 5.32
CA LEU A 24 -7.42 -8.22 6.41
C LEU A 24 -8.93 -8.37 6.08
N THR A 25 -9.34 -8.19 4.82
CA THR A 25 -10.69 -8.49 4.36
C THR A 25 -11.03 -9.97 4.54
N HIS A 26 -10.11 -10.87 4.15
CA HIS A 26 -10.32 -12.32 4.31
C HIS A 26 -10.35 -12.77 5.78
N LEU A 27 -9.71 -12.01 6.68
CA LEU A 27 -9.80 -12.21 8.13
C LEU A 27 -11.12 -11.67 8.72
N GLY A 28 -11.95 -10.99 7.92
CA GLY A 28 -13.23 -10.43 8.35
C GLY A 28 -13.10 -9.09 9.06
N LEU A 29 -11.96 -8.41 8.94
CA LEU A 29 -11.77 -7.09 9.52
C LEU A 29 -12.41 -6.00 8.65
N GLU A 30 -12.74 -4.87 9.26
CA GLU A 30 -13.50 -3.80 8.63
C GLU A 30 -12.63 -2.97 7.67
N THR A 31 -12.44 -3.49 6.46
CA THR A 31 -11.71 -2.79 5.38
C THR A 31 -12.63 -2.10 4.38
N GLY A 32 -13.96 -2.16 4.59
CA GLY A 32 -14.96 -1.60 3.67
C GLY A 32 -15.14 -2.39 2.36
N PHE A 33 -14.62 -3.62 2.29
CA PHE A 33 -14.75 -4.51 1.14
C PHE A 33 -15.28 -5.87 1.57
N THR A 34 -16.04 -6.53 0.70
CA THR A 34 -16.34 -7.96 0.82
C THR A 34 -15.38 -8.78 -0.03
N ILE A 35 -15.24 -10.08 0.26
CA ILE A 35 -14.39 -11.00 -0.51
C ILE A 35 -14.73 -10.96 -2.01
N ASP A 36 -16.02 -10.91 -2.36
CA ASP A 36 -16.48 -10.84 -3.76
C ASP A 36 -16.08 -9.55 -4.47
N GLN A 37 -15.94 -8.44 -3.73
CA GLN A 37 -15.56 -7.13 -4.29
C GLN A 37 -14.05 -7.02 -4.57
N LEU A 38 -13.22 -7.83 -3.91
CA LEU A 38 -11.76 -7.75 -4.05
C LEU A 38 -11.31 -7.99 -5.50
N GLY A 39 -11.89 -8.98 -6.18
CA GLY A 39 -11.53 -9.31 -7.57
C GLY A 39 -11.92 -8.21 -8.57
N GLN A 40 -13.06 -7.55 -8.35
CA GLN A 40 -13.63 -6.58 -9.28
C GLN A 40 -12.98 -5.19 -9.19
N ARG A 41 -12.45 -4.82 -8.01
CA ARG A 41 -11.90 -3.48 -7.75
C ARG A 41 -10.38 -3.40 -7.92
N LYS A 42 -9.71 -4.52 -8.24
CA LYS A 42 -8.28 -4.55 -8.51
C LYS A 42 -7.99 -4.25 -9.97
N HIS A 43 -7.11 -3.30 -10.22
CA HIS A 43 -6.60 -3.06 -11.55
C HIS A 43 -5.69 -4.23 -11.96
N VAL A 44 -6.05 -4.98 -13.00
CA VAL A 44 -5.39 -6.25 -13.37
C VAL A 44 -3.87 -6.10 -13.56
N ILE A 45 -3.43 -5.09 -14.33
CA ILE A 45 -2.00 -4.87 -14.63
C ILE A 45 -1.23 -4.38 -13.41
N ALA A 46 -1.76 -3.36 -12.72
CA ALA A 46 -1.11 -2.77 -11.57
C ALA A 46 -1.25 -3.59 -10.29
N ARG A 47 -2.21 -4.52 -10.19
CA ARG A 47 -2.53 -5.23 -8.94
C ARG A 47 -2.70 -4.24 -7.76
N ALA A 48 -3.36 -3.12 -8.05
CA ALA A 48 -3.56 -1.98 -7.17
C ALA A 48 -5.05 -1.61 -7.10
N GLY A 49 -5.44 -0.77 -6.15
CA GLY A 49 -6.82 -0.46 -5.82
C GLY A 49 -7.10 -0.68 -4.33
N LEU A 50 -8.39 -0.79 -3.97
CA LEU A 50 -8.86 -0.96 -2.59
C LEU A 50 -8.52 0.22 -1.68
N GLU A 51 -8.78 1.44 -2.16
CA GLU A 51 -8.40 2.67 -1.50
C GLU A 51 -9.63 3.37 -0.89
N PHE A 52 -9.47 3.88 0.33
CA PHE A 52 -10.46 4.71 1.02
C PHE A 52 -9.79 5.97 1.56
N ASP A 53 -10.48 7.10 1.44
CA ASP A 53 -10.08 8.37 2.05
C ASP A 53 -10.80 8.52 3.39
N VAL A 54 -10.05 8.52 4.50
CA VAL A 54 -10.57 8.58 5.88
C VAL A 54 -11.39 9.85 6.17
N ARG A 55 -11.22 10.90 5.36
CA ARG A 55 -12.02 12.13 5.47
C ARG A 55 -13.46 11.92 5.02
N LYS A 56 -13.76 10.87 4.24
CA LYS A 56 -15.12 10.55 3.83
C LYS A 56 -15.89 9.86 4.96
N SER A 57 -17.17 10.19 5.08
CA SER A 57 -18.06 9.68 6.14
C SER A 57 -18.26 8.16 6.09
N ASN A 58 -18.09 7.54 4.92
CA ASN A 58 -18.21 6.10 4.71
C ASN A 58 -16.86 5.36 4.73
N ALA A 59 -15.79 6.01 5.22
CA ALA A 59 -14.50 5.35 5.35
C ALA A 59 -14.59 4.23 6.40
N PRO A 60 -14.06 3.03 6.10
CA PRO A 60 -14.04 1.92 7.04
C PRO A 60 -12.98 2.13 8.12
N TYR A 61 -13.04 1.36 9.21
CA TYR A 61 -12.00 1.36 10.24
C TYR A 61 -10.59 1.19 9.66
N ILE A 62 -10.34 0.16 8.85
CA ILE A 62 -9.03 -0.05 8.20
C ILE A 62 -9.05 0.54 6.79
N ALA A 63 -8.39 1.68 6.62
CA ALA A 63 -8.33 2.39 5.35
C ALA A 63 -6.94 2.36 4.73
N LYS A 64 -6.85 1.95 3.47
CA LYS A 64 -5.63 2.09 2.67
C LYS A 64 -5.69 3.38 1.85
N HIS A 65 -4.64 4.18 1.90
CA HIS A 65 -4.46 5.30 0.96
C HIS A 65 -2.99 5.59 0.65
N PRO A 66 -2.51 5.29 -0.57
CA PRO A 66 -1.12 5.53 -0.96
C PRO A 66 -0.68 7.01 -0.95
N ARG A 67 -1.63 7.95 -1.03
CA ARG A 67 -1.38 9.40 -0.99
C ARG A 67 -1.72 10.05 0.35
N PHE A 68 -1.84 9.26 1.42
CA PHE A 68 -2.14 9.82 2.75
C PHE A 68 -1.12 10.88 3.18
N SER A 69 0.14 10.74 2.78
CA SER A 69 1.20 11.73 2.99
C SER A 69 0.82 13.15 2.55
N ASP A 70 -0.03 13.29 1.53
CA ASP A 70 -0.40 14.58 0.96
C ASP A 70 -1.36 15.37 1.88
N TYR A 71 -2.06 14.68 2.79
CA TYR A 71 -3.09 15.26 3.65
C TYR A 71 -3.05 14.72 5.09
N ALA A 72 -1.96 14.05 5.49
CA ALA A 72 -1.83 13.45 6.81
C ALA A 72 -1.97 14.50 7.93
N ALA A 73 -1.31 15.65 7.79
CA ALA A 73 -1.39 16.74 8.76
C ALA A 73 -2.82 17.28 8.94
N GLU A 74 -3.60 17.39 7.86
CA GLU A 74 -5.01 17.78 7.91
C GLU A 74 -5.84 16.79 8.72
N VAL A 75 -5.64 15.49 8.49
CA VAL A 75 -6.36 14.42 9.19
C VAL A 75 -5.98 14.36 10.66
N LEU A 76 -4.69 14.47 10.97
CA LEU A 76 -4.17 14.40 12.34
C LEU A 76 -4.61 15.61 13.19
N ALA A 77 -4.84 16.77 12.56
CA ALA A 77 -5.39 17.96 13.21
C ALA A 77 -6.92 17.96 13.32
N SER A 78 -7.62 17.00 12.70
CA SER A 78 -9.07 16.97 12.66
C SER A 78 -9.68 16.66 14.04
N PRO A 79 -10.69 17.43 14.51
CA PRO A 79 -11.40 17.11 15.73
C PRO A 79 -12.35 15.90 15.56
N ASP A 80 -12.70 15.53 14.33
CA ASP A 80 -13.72 14.51 14.03
C ASP A 80 -13.13 13.13 13.70
N ILE A 81 -11.82 13.05 13.49
CA ILE A 81 -11.11 11.85 13.07
C ILE A 81 -10.01 11.53 14.09
N ALA A 82 -9.93 10.27 14.49
CA ALA A 82 -8.85 9.73 15.30
C ALA A 82 -8.14 8.63 14.49
N ILE A 83 -6.82 8.69 14.45
CA ILE A 83 -6.00 7.63 13.86
C ILE A 83 -5.43 6.79 15.00
N ASP A 84 -5.85 5.53 15.08
CA ASP A 84 -5.45 4.62 16.15
C ASP A 84 -4.08 4.00 15.86
N HIS A 85 -3.76 3.77 14.58
CA HIS A 85 -2.49 3.18 14.16
C HIS A 85 -2.18 3.50 12.70
N VAL A 86 -0.89 3.61 12.36
CA VAL A 86 -0.42 3.73 10.98
C VAL A 86 0.55 2.61 10.62
N PHE A 87 0.19 1.81 9.63
CA PHE A 87 1.07 0.84 9.01
C PHE A 87 1.71 1.42 7.76
N ILE A 88 3.04 1.35 7.69
CA ILE A 88 3.81 1.85 6.56
C ILE A 88 4.66 0.72 5.97
N PRO A 89 4.21 0.07 4.89
CA PRO A 89 5.07 -0.83 4.15
C PRO A 89 6.20 -0.08 3.44
N ILE A 90 7.43 -0.49 3.74
CA ILE A 90 8.68 0.04 3.19
C ILE A 90 9.35 -1.04 2.34
N ARG A 91 9.75 -0.62 1.14
CA ARG A 91 10.53 -1.40 0.18
C ARG A 91 11.83 -0.65 -0.12
N ASP A 92 12.82 -1.34 -0.68
CA ASP A 92 13.94 -0.65 -1.33
C ASP A 92 13.43 0.44 -2.29
N LEU A 93 13.99 1.64 -2.17
CA LEU A 93 13.50 2.84 -2.88
C LEU A 93 13.65 2.68 -4.39
N SER A 94 14.80 2.15 -4.82
CA SER A 94 15.09 1.93 -6.24
C SER A 94 14.15 0.89 -6.85
N ALA A 95 13.87 -0.19 -6.10
CA ALA A 95 12.93 -1.22 -6.50
C ALA A 95 11.47 -0.75 -6.54
N ALA A 96 11.05 0.06 -5.57
CA ALA A 96 9.71 0.67 -5.59
C ALA A 96 9.51 1.56 -6.82
N ALA A 97 10.51 2.38 -7.15
CA ALA A 97 10.50 3.23 -8.33
C ALA A 97 10.54 2.43 -9.65
N GLU A 98 11.35 1.38 -9.75
CA GLU A 98 11.39 0.53 -10.95
C GLU A 98 10.08 -0.24 -11.14
N SER A 99 9.47 -0.72 -10.04
CA SER A 99 8.14 -1.34 -10.10
C SER A 99 7.09 -0.41 -10.71
N ARG A 100 7.11 0.88 -10.37
CA ARG A 100 6.23 1.90 -10.97
C ARG A 100 6.54 2.11 -12.45
N ARG A 101 7.82 2.20 -12.82
CA ARG A 101 8.25 2.32 -14.23
C ARG A 101 7.79 1.12 -15.06
N GLN A 102 7.95 -0.10 -14.55
CA GLN A 102 7.48 -1.32 -15.20
C GLN A 102 5.97 -1.32 -15.39
N VAL A 103 5.18 -0.97 -14.37
CA VAL A 103 3.71 -0.89 -14.48
C VAL A 103 3.29 0.15 -15.51
N THR A 104 3.94 1.31 -15.56
CA THR A 104 3.69 2.32 -16.60
C THR A 104 3.98 1.77 -18.00
N ARG A 105 5.13 1.12 -18.19
CA ARG A 105 5.52 0.51 -19.49
C ARG A 105 4.52 -0.55 -19.92
N ALA A 106 4.17 -1.48 -19.03
CA ALA A 106 3.22 -2.56 -19.31
C ALA A 106 1.81 -2.02 -19.61
N SER A 107 1.34 -1.06 -18.80
CA SER A 107 0.02 -0.46 -19.01
C SER A 107 -0.05 0.36 -20.30
N PHE A 108 1.05 1.01 -20.72
CA PHE A 108 1.13 1.68 -22.00
C PHE A 108 1.15 0.70 -23.17
N ALA A 109 1.92 -0.39 -23.07
CA ALA A 109 2.01 -1.43 -24.10
C ALA A 109 0.62 -2.04 -24.39
N ALA A 110 -0.19 -2.26 -23.35
CA ALA A 110 -1.54 -2.81 -23.42
C ALA A 110 -2.62 -1.87 -24.01
N LEU A 111 -2.32 -0.59 -24.29
CA LEU A 111 -3.30 0.34 -24.86
C LEU A 111 -3.53 0.11 -26.37
N PRO A 112 -4.79 0.26 -26.85
CA PRO A 112 -5.07 0.38 -28.28
C PRO A 112 -4.35 1.57 -28.92
N LEU A 113 -3.98 1.46 -30.21
CA LEU A 113 -3.17 2.45 -30.93
C LEU A 113 -3.74 3.87 -30.85
N LEU A 114 -5.06 4.03 -31.05
CA LEU A 114 -5.76 5.32 -30.94
C LEU A 114 -5.63 5.94 -29.54
N ARG A 115 -5.65 5.12 -28.48
CA ARG A 115 -5.46 5.60 -27.11
C ARG A 115 -4.01 5.92 -26.81
N LYS A 116 -3.03 5.22 -27.41
CA LYS A 116 -1.61 5.58 -27.31
C LYS A 116 -1.37 6.97 -27.89
N ILE A 117 -1.89 7.23 -29.10
CA ILE A 117 -1.80 8.54 -29.77
C ILE A 117 -2.45 9.63 -28.89
N LYS A 118 -3.69 9.44 -28.44
CA LYS A 118 -4.39 10.39 -27.55
C LYS A 118 -3.62 10.66 -26.25
N ARG A 119 -2.82 9.70 -25.77
CA ARG A 119 -2.06 9.81 -24.53
C ARG A 119 -0.72 10.52 -24.69
N ILE A 120 -0.14 10.52 -25.88
CA ILE A 120 0.96 11.45 -26.22
C ILE A 120 0.48 12.89 -25.99
N PHE A 121 -0.80 13.17 -26.27
CA PHE A 121 -1.43 14.48 -26.07
C PHE A 121 -2.06 14.69 -24.68
N THR A 122 -2.14 13.67 -23.80
CA THR A 122 -2.80 13.78 -22.49
C THR A 122 -1.95 13.19 -21.35
N LYS A 123 -1.59 14.02 -20.36
CA LYS A 123 -0.74 13.65 -19.19
C LYS A 123 -1.49 12.84 -18.11
N ARG A 124 -2.34 11.87 -18.47
CA ARG A 124 -3.05 11.03 -17.47
C ARG A 124 -2.16 9.90 -16.94
N GLU A 125 -2.09 9.81 -15.61
CA GLU A 125 -1.36 8.76 -14.86
C GLU A 125 -1.98 7.36 -15.05
N PHE A 126 -1.20 6.32 -14.78
CA PHE A 126 -1.70 4.94 -14.68
C PHE A 126 -1.90 4.59 -13.20
N ALA A 127 -2.96 3.84 -12.89
CA ALA A 127 -3.12 3.26 -11.56
C ALA A 127 -1.88 2.44 -11.20
N GLY A 128 -1.25 2.74 -10.06
CA GLY A 128 0.00 2.08 -9.62
C GLY A 128 1.24 2.33 -10.48
N GLY A 129 1.19 3.24 -11.46
CA GLY A 129 2.33 3.65 -12.28
C GLY A 129 3.13 4.80 -11.67
N VAL A 130 3.97 5.42 -12.50
CA VAL A 130 4.73 6.64 -12.21
C VAL A 130 3.78 7.78 -11.87
N TRP A 131 3.98 8.40 -10.71
CA TRP A 131 3.18 9.52 -10.20
C TRP A 131 3.80 10.85 -10.60
N THR A 132 2.96 11.81 -11.02
CA THR A 132 3.18 13.26 -11.19
C THR A 132 4.36 13.72 -12.05
N SER A 133 5.29 12.84 -12.41
CA SER A 133 6.31 13.05 -13.42
C SER A 133 5.94 12.28 -14.69
N THR A 134 5.82 12.98 -15.82
CA THR A 134 5.89 12.31 -17.14
C THR A 134 7.28 11.73 -17.41
N SER A 135 8.26 12.04 -16.56
CA SER A 135 9.62 11.54 -16.64
C SER A 135 9.72 10.11 -16.11
N LEU A 136 10.23 9.21 -16.96
CA LEU A 136 10.66 7.86 -16.61
C LEU A 136 12.15 7.81 -16.22
N ARG A 137 12.80 8.97 -16.04
CA ARG A 137 14.22 9.04 -15.70
C ARG A 137 14.46 8.46 -14.30
N VAL A 138 15.60 7.80 -14.16
CA VAL A 138 16.10 7.30 -12.88
C VAL A 138 16.36 8.50 -11.97
N GLY A 139 15.91 8.44 -10.72
CA GLY A 139 16.07 9.49 -9.71
C GLY A 139 14.81 10.32 -9.47
N ASP A 140 14.01 10.58 -10.51
CA ASP A 140 12.82 11.45 -10.37
C ASP A 140 11.73 10.80 -9.51
N GLN A 141 11.46 9.51 -9.73
CA GLN A 141 10.50 8.77 -8.92
C GLN A 141 11.02 8.53 -7.50
N GLU A 142 12.29 8.17 -7.37
CA GLU A 142 12.96 7.95 -6.08
C GLU A 142 12.87 9.21 -5.21
N ARG A 143 13.14 10.39 -5.78
CA ARG A 143 13.01 11.67 -5.06
C ARG A 143 11.58 11.96 -4.62
N LEU A 144 10.60 11.67 -5.47
CA LEU A 144 9.19 11.86 -5.14
C LEU A 144 8.75 10.92 -4.01
N LEU A 145 9.13 9.64 -4.08
CA LEU A 145 8.83 8.67 -3.04
C LEU A 145 9.52 9.04 -1.71
N LEU A 146 10.75 9.56 -1.77
CA LEU A 146 11.48 10.04 -0.60
C LEU A 146 10.80 11.28 0.02
N ASP A 147 10.39 12.24 -0.79
CA ASP A 147 9.63 13.42 -0.33
C ASP A 147 8.30 13.01 0.32
N GLN A 148 7.57 12.06 -0.26
CA GLN A 148 6.32 11.55 0.31
C GLN A 148 6.52 10.86 1.66
N ILE A 149 7.51 9.97 1.77
CA ILE A 149 7.75 9.28 3.04
C ILE A 149 8.23 10.26 4.10
N TYR A 150 9.11 11.21 3.75
CA TYR A 150 9.60 12.23 4.68
C TYR A 150 8.46 13.11 5.20
N ARG A 151 7.59 13.60 4.31
CA ARG A 151 6.40 14.39 4.70
C ARG A 151 5.48 13.61 5.63
N LEU A 152 5.24 12.34 5.32
CA LEU A 152 4.43 11.47 6.17
C LEU A 152 5.05 11.30 7.56
N THR A 153 6.34 10.96 7.62
CA THR A 153 7.03 10.76 8.90
C THR A 153 7.10 12.04 9.72
N LEU A 154 7.27 13.20 9.06
CA LEU A 154 7.25 14.50 9.72
C LEU A 154 5.88 14.78 10.33
N ALA A 155 4.79 14.58 9.57
CA ALA A 155 3.43 14.77 10.07
C ALA A 155 3.10 13.83 11.24
N LEU A 156 3.62 12.59 11.21
CA LEU A 156 3.41 11.62 12.28
C LEU A 156 4.29 11.85 13.51
N ALA A 157 5.46 12.50 13.36
CA ALA A 157 6.37 12.78 14.47
C ALA A 157 5.75 13.74 15.51
N ASP A 158 4.93 14.68 15.04
CA ASP A 158 4.18 15.60 15.91
C ASP A 158 2.89 14.96 16.49
N ALA A 159 2.50 13.79 15.98
CA ALA A 159 1.27 13.12 16.35
C ALA A 159 1.51 12.02 17.39
N HIS A 160 0.57 11.88 18.33
CA HIS A 160 0.59 10.78 19.31
C HIS A 160 -0.05 9.51 18.73
N VAL A 161 0.37 9.13 17.53
CA VAL A 161 -0.20 7.99 16.79
C VAL A 161 0.85 6.89 16.65
N PRO A 162 0.57 5.66 17.12
CA PRO A 162 1.44 4.52 16.91
C PRO A 162 1.74 4.23 15.44
N VAL A 163 3.01 3.98 15.11
CA VAL A 163 3.47 3.68 13.75
C VAL A 163 4.15 2.32 13.72
N THR A 164 3.86 1.51 12.71
CA THR A 164 4.57 0.24 12.44
C THR A 164 5.06 0.17 11.01
N LEU A 165 6.38 0.01 10.86
CA LEU A 165 7.01 -0.22 9.58
C LEU A 165 6.95 -1.70 9.21
N LEU A 166 6.52 -2.00 7.99
CA LEU A 166 6.42 -3.35 7.43
C LEU A 166 7.43 -3.52 6.30
N ARG A 167 8.33 -4.50 6.37
CA ARG A 167 9.34 -4.73 5.32
C ARG A 167 8.72 -5.48 4.15
N TYR A 168 8.78 -4.91 2.97
CA TYR A 168 8.52 -5.61 1.70
C TYR A 168 9.85 -6.06 1.06
N PRO A 169 9.93 -7.26 0.47
CA PRO A 169 8.85 -8.23 0.28
C PRO A 169 8.59 -9.18 1.45
N ARG A 170 9.35 -9.12 2.56
CA ARG A 170 9.19 -10.00 3.74
C ARG A 170 7.73 -10.23 4.16
N LEU A 171 6.93 -9.17 4.19
CA LEU A 171 5.50 -9.24 4.56
C LEU A 171 4.67 -10.20 3.69
N VAL A 172 5.09 -10.56 2.48
CA VAL A 172 4.40 -11.53 1.62
C VAL A 172 4.96 -12.95 1.79
N HIS A 173 6.13 -13.10 2.43
CA HIS A 173 6.84 -14.37 2.55
C HIS A 173 6.86 -14.95 3.97
N ASP A 174 6.59 -14.14 4.99
CA ASP A 174 6.78 -14.50 6.39
C ASP A 174 5.50 -14.18 7.17
N SER A 175 4.67 -15.22 7.38
CA SER A 175 3.37 -15.11 8.04
C SER A 175 3.51 -14.67 9.49
N ASP A 176 4.49 -15.22 10.19
CA ASP A 176 4.68 -15.02 11.64
C ASP A 176 5.15 -13.57 11.88
N TYR A 177 6.10 -13.11 11.08
CA TYR A 177 6.48 -11.69 11.06
C TYR A 177 5.29 -10.76 10.81
N LEU A 178 4.45 -11.10 9.82
CA LEU A 178 3.35 -10.23 9.48
C LEU A 178 2.27 -10.23 10.58
N PHE A 179 1.99 -11.37 11.18
CA PHE A 179 1.06 -11.49 12.31
C PHE A 179 1.51 -10.62 13.47
N GLU A 180 2.77 -10.76 13.91
CA GLU A 180 3.34 -9.95 14.99
C GLU A 180 3.25 -8.45 14.70
N LYS A 181 3.56 -8.06 13.47
CA LYS A 181 3.53 -6.65 13.09
C LYS A 181 2.12 -6.09 12.98
N LEU A 182 1.15 -6.89 12.56
CA LEU A 182 -0.25 -6.46 12.42
C LEU A 182 -1.04 -6.54 13.72
N ALA A 183 -0.50 -7.14 14.78
CA ALA A 183 -1.17 -7.32 16.08
C ALA A 183 -2.00 -6.10 16.55
N PRO A 184 -1.54 -4.83 16.42
CA PRO A 184 -2.34 -3.67 16.82
C PRO A 184 -3.71 -3.51 16.12
N ALA A 185 -3.90 -4.14 14.95
CA ALA A 185 -5.15 -4.07 14.18
C ALA A 185 -5.86 -5.43 14.03
N LEU A 186 -5.30 -6.50 14.59
CA LEU A 186 -5.87 -7.84 14.45
C LEU A 186 -6.99 -8.12 15.46
N GLY A 187 -7.09 -7.36 16.55
CA GLY A 187 -8.08 -7.61 17.60
C GLY A 187 -7.94 -9.03 18.15
N GLU A 188 -9.00 -9.83 18.01
CA GLU A 188 -9.07 -11.22 18.50
C GLU A 188 -8.75 -12.27 17.42
N VAL A 189 -8.13 -11.89 16.29
CA VAL A 189 -7.75 -12.85 15.25
C VAL A 189 -6.72 -13.84 15.80
N ASP A 190 -7.10 -15.11 15.80
CA ASP A 190 -6.26 -16.23 16.19
C ASP A 190 -5.06 -16.43 15.24
N PRO A 191 -3.85 -16.76 15.77
CA PRO A 191 -2.66 -16.99 14.95
C PRO A 191 -2.80 -18.09 13.89
N LEU A 192 -3.50 -19.20 14.20
CA LEU A 192 -3.70 -20.29 13.25
C LEU A 192 -4.61 -19.83 12.11
N ARG A 193 -5.74 -19.18 12.44
CA ARG A 193 -6.63 -18.57 11.44
C ARG A 193 -5.91 -17.55 10.56
N PHE A 194 -5.02 -16.76 11.16
CA PHE A 194 -4.19 -15.82 10.41
C PHE A 194 -3.31 -16.55 9.40
N ARG A 195 -2.56 -17.56 9.83
CA ARG A 195 -1.65 -18.33 9.00
C ARG A 195 -2.36 -19.04 7.84
N GLU A 196 -3.48 -19.71 8.12
CA GLU A 196 -4.28 -20.38 7.08
C GLU A 196 -4.80 -19.38 6.03
N THR A 197 -5.21 -18.20 6.49
CA THR A 197 -5.68 -17.14 5.58
C THR A 197 -4.54 -16.54 4.78
N PHE A 198 -3.38 -16.33 5.42
CA PHE A 198 -2.17 -15.87 4.77
C PHE A 198 -1.74 -16.83 3.66
N ASP A 199 -1.64 -18.13 3.93
CA ASP A 199 -1.21 -19.13 2.95
C ASP A 199 -2.14 -19.21 1.73
N ARG A 200 -3.43 -18.93 1.92
CA ARG A 200 -4.43 -18.86 0.83
C ARG A 200 -4.32 -17.58 -0.01
N VAL A 201 -4.01 -16.45 0.61
CA VAL A 201 -4.09 -15.11 -0.01
C VAL A 201 -2.75 -14.63 -0.53
N ALA A 202 -1.65 -14.97 0.14
CA ALA A 202 -0.31 -14.59 -0.25
C ALA A 202 0.03 -15.17 -1.62
N ARG A 203 0.64 -14.33 -2.47
CA ARG A 203 1.10 -14.72 -3.81
C ARG A 203 2.57 -14.31 -3.99
N PRO A 204 3.50 -14.98 -3.29
CA PRO A 204 4.93 -14.69 -3.37
C PRO A 204 5.47 -14.72 -4.80
N GLU A 205 4.90 -15.56 -5.66
CA GLU A 205 5.28 -15.71 -7.07
C GLU A 205 5.03 -14.44 -7.92
N LEU A 206 4.18 -13.53 -7.44
CA LEU A 206 3.89 -12.26 -8.11
C LEU A 206 4.83 -11.12 -7.68
N VAL A 207 5.72 -11.38 -6.72
CA VAL A 207 6.72 -10.42 -6.23
C VAL A 207 7.87 -10.35 -7.22
N HIS A 208 8.00 -9.20 -7.90
CA HIS A 208 9.18 -8.91 -8.71
C HIS A 208 10.31 -8.42 -7.80
N SER A 209 11.54 -8.86 -8.05
CA SER A 209 12.76 -8.33 -7.43
C SER A 209 13.50 -7.47 -8.44
N PHE A 210 13.91 -6.26 -8.03
CA PHE A 210 14.65 -5.33 -8.90
C PHE A 210 16.08 -5.02 -8.42
N SER A 211 16.43 -5.44 -7.22
CA SER A 211 17.77 -5.26 -6.62
C SER A 211 18.06 -6.38 -5.61
N ALA A 212 19.32 -6.50 -5.18
CA ALA A 212 19.71 -7.48 -4.17
C ALA A 212 19.02 -7.22 -2.82
N ASP A 213 18.88 -5.95 -2.45
CA ASP A 213 18.23 -5.53 -1.20
C ASP A 213 16.70 -5.69 -1.23
N ASP A 214 16.13 -5.87 -2.42
CA ASP A 214 14.71 -6.10 -2.65
C ASP A 214 14.33 -7.59 -2.63
N GLN A 215 15.28 -8.48 -2.35
CA GLN A 215 15.02 -9.90 -2.15
C GLN A 215 14.74 -10.19 -0.68
N TRP A 216 13.73 -11.02 -0.41
CA TRP A 216 13.63 -11.69 0.89
C TRP A 216 14.35 -13.02 0.81
N LYS A 217 15.41 -13.16 1.59
CA LYS A 217 16.05 -14.45 1.86
C LYS A 217 15.66 -14.82 3.28
N GLN A 218 14.98 -15.95 3.44
CA GLN A 218 14.76 -16.50 4.77
C GLN A 218 16.15 -16.67 5.41
N ALA A 219 16.37 -16.06 6.58
CA ALA A 219 17.62 -16.28 7.28
C ALA A 219 17.77 -17.79 7.49
N PRO A 220 18.97 -18.38 7.30
CA PRO A 220 19.18 -19.77 7.65
C PRO A 220 18.71 -19.95 9.09
N MET A 221 17.84 -20.94 9.33
CA MET A 221 17.42 -21.26 10.70
C MET A 221 18.70 -21.60 11.47
N VAL A 222 19.02 -20.76 12.46
CA VAL A 222 20.13 -20.99 13.39
C VAL A 222 19.64 -21.95 14.47
#